data_AF-A0A9D8VNS4-F1
#
_entry.id   AF-A0A9D8VNS4-F1
#
_cell.length_a   1.000
_cell.length_b   1.000
_cell.length_c   1.000
_cell.angle_alpha   90.00
_cell.angle_beta   90.00
_cell.angle_gamma   90.00
#
_symmetry.space_group_name_H-M   'P 1'
#
loop_
_entity.id
_entity.type
_entity.pdbx_description
1 polymer ?
#
loop_
_entity_poly.entity_id
_entity_poly.type
_entity_poly.pdbx_seq_one_letter_code
_entity_poly.pdbx_strand_id
1 'polypeptide(L)'
;MSPTDREDMFGKAESGYLWCLHCERAYKEDEYRTEVNEEGHLKEMCYYEDCDGDAVIDAWEWEKIRDANGYPEIPEKGKVYPQYGE
;
A
#
# COMPACT_ATOMS: atom_id res chain seq x y z
N MET A 1 -8.12 -11.08 17.99
CA MET A 1 -8.11 -10.81 16.54
C MET A 1 -8.10 -9.30 16.45
N SER A 2 -6.89 -8.74 16.36
CA SER A 2 -6.73 -7.29 16.31
C SER A 2 -7.09 -6.79 14.91
N PRO A 3 -7.72 -5.62 14.77
CA PRO A 3 -8.29 -5.11 13.51
C PRO A 3 -7.20 -4.52 12.57
N THR A 4 -6.10 -5.22 12.40
CA THR A 4 -4.90 -4.73 11.70
C THR A 4 -4.62 -5.47 10.41
N ASP A 5 -5.57 -6.24 9.90
CA ASP A 5 -5.50 -6.85 8.59
C ASP A 5 -6.23 -5.93 7.60
N ARG A 6 -5.49 -5.27 6.72
CA ARG A 6 -6.02 -4.51 5.59
C ARG A 6 -7.08 -5.32 4.84
N GLU A 7 -6.83 -6.60 4.62
CA GLU A 7 -7.75 -7.52 3.94
C GLU A 7 -9.11 -7.61 4.64
N ASP A 8 -9.14 -7.57 5.98
CA ASP A 8 -10.39 -7.59 6.76
C ASP A 8 -11.17 -6.27 6.62
N MET A 9 -10.45 -5.13 6.55
CA MET A 9 -11.06 -3.81 6.47
C MET A 9 -11.51 -3.41 5.06
N PHE A 10 -10.72 -3.72 4.04
CA PHE A 10 -10.89 -3.24 2.67
C PHE A 10 -11.04 -4.35 1.64
N GLY A 11 -10.78 -5.61 2.01
CA GLY A 11 -10.71 -6.72 1.06
C GLY A 11 -9.39 -6.75 0.28
N LYS A 12 -9.34 -7.63 -0.73
CA LYS A 12 -8.20 -7.77 -1.64
C LYS A 12 -8.32 -6.80 -2.82
N ALA A 13 -7.19 -6.23 -3.22
CA ALA A 13 -7.08 -5.51 -4.48
C ALA A 13 -7.28 -6.47 -5.65
N GLU A 14 -8.09 -6.07 -6.63
CA GLU A 14 -8.36 -6.87 -7.83
C GLU A 14 -7.07 -7.08 -8.65
N SER A 15 -6.18 -6.09 -8.63
CA SER A 15 -4.88 -6.18 -9.30
C SER A 15 -3.83 -6.95 -8.50
N GLY A 16 -4.05 -7.19 -7.20
CA GLY A 16 -3.05 -7.73 -6.28
C GLY A 16 -1.91 -6.77 -5.92
N TYR A 17 -2.03 -5.49 -6.30
CA TYR A 17 -1.06 -4.45 -5.98
C TYR A 17 -1.69 -3.35 -5.16
N LEU A 18 -0.87 -2.80 -4.26
CA LEU A 18 -1.18 -1.64 -3.45
C LEU A 18 -0.24 -0.50 -3.80
N TRP A 19 -0.71 0.73 -3.63
CA TRP A 19 0.02 1.97 -3.81
C TRP A 19 0.03 2.75 -2.51
N CYS A 20 1.19 3.20 -2.05
CA CYS A 20 1.32 3.93 -0.79
C CYS A 20 1.15 5.43 -0.99
N LEU A 21 0.33 6.10 -0.18
CA LEU A 21 0.12 7.55 -0.18
C LEU A 21 1.37 8.34 0.23
N HIS A 22 2.26 7.77 1.06
CA HIS A 22 3.45 8.48 1.56
C HIS A 22 4.56 8.55 0.51
N CYS A 23 4.90 7.41 -0.09
CA CYS A 23 6.02 7.32 -1.02
C CYS A 23 5.60 7.22 -2.49
N GLU A 24 4.29 7.14 -2.74
CA GLU A 24 3.68 7.04 -4.07
C GLU A 24 4.22 5.86 -4.89
N ARG A 25 4.74 4.83 -4.24
CA ARG A 25 5.24 3.60 -4.87
C ARG A 25 4.23 2.49 -4.71
N ALA A 26 4.15 1.65 -5.74
CA ALA A 26 3.35 0.44 -5.70
C ALA A 26 4.18 -0.79 -5.28
N TYR A 27 3.53 -1.73 -4.61
CA TYR A 27 4.07 -3.00 -4.11
C TYR A 27 2.97 -4.06 -4.11
N LYS A 28 3.31 -5.34 -3.99
CA LYS A 28 2.27 -6.39 -3.93
C LYS A 28 1.56 -6.35 -2.59
N GLU A 29 0.28 -6.71 -2.59
CA GLU A 29 -0.54 -6.75 -1.38
C GLU A 29 0.05 -7.65 -0.28
N ASP A 30 0.71 -8.74 -0.63
CA ASP A 30 1.33 -9.69 0.30
C ASP A 30 2.78 -9.33 0.70
N GLU A 31 3.31 -8.21 0.21
CA GLU A 31 4.68 -7.75 0.48
C GLU A 31 4.76 -6.65 1.56
N TYR A 32 3.69 -6.34 2.29
CA TYR A 32 3.78 -5.35 3.39
C TYR A 32 4.77 -5.80 4.48
N ARG A 33 5.33 -4.83 5.21
CA ARG A 33 6.11 -5.09 6.43
C ARG A 33 5.18 -5.21 7.61
N THR A 34 5.56 -5.98 8.62
CA THR A 34 4.82 -6.06 9.88
C THR A 34 5.72 -5.61 11.01
N GLU A 35 5.28 -4.59 11.75
CA GLU A 35 6.01 -4.04 12.88
C GLU A 35 5.17 -4.10 14.15
N VAL A 36 5.81 -4.21 15.32
CA VAL A 36 5.10 -4.18 16.61
C VAL A 36 5.17 -2.75 17.13
N ASN A 37 4.03 -2.12 17.36
CA ASN A 37 3.97 -0.78 17.92
C ASN A 37 4.31 -0.78 19.44
N GLU A 38 4.44 0.41 20.03
CA GLU A 38 4.78 0.57 21.46
C GLU A 38 3.76 -0.07 22.42
N GLU A 39 2.53 -0.29 21.95
CA GLU A 39 1.44 -0.94 22.70
C GLU A 39 1.44 -2.46 22.55
N GLY A 40 2.36 -3.03 21.76
CA GLY A 40 2.46 -4.47 21.51
C GLY A 40 1.52 -5.00 20.41
N HIS A 41 0.91 -4.12 19.61
CA HIS A 41 0.05 -4.50 18.48
C HIS A 41 0.86 -4.61 17.19
N LEU A 42 0.50 -5.59 16.35
CA LEU A 42 1.05 -5.73 15.00
C LEU A 42 0.47 -4.64 14.11
N LYS A 43 1.32 -3.98 13.33
CA LYS A 43 0.97 -2.93 12.39
C LYS A 43 1.51 -3.30 11.02
N GLU A 44 0.65 -3.26 10.01
CA GLU A 44 1.06 -3.44 8.63
C GLU A 44 1.60 -2.10 8.11
N MET A 45 2.80 -2.15 7.55
CA MET A 45 3.57 -1.00 7.09
C MET A 45 3.93 -1.18 5.63
N CYS A 46 4.16 -0.07 4.93
CA CYS A 46 4.59 -0.08 3.54
C CYS A 46 5.78 -1.03 3.32
N TYR A 47 5.79 -1.77 2.20
CA TYR A 47 6.90 -2.67 1.83
C TYR A 47 8.26 -1.98 1.86
N TYR A 48 8.32 -0.73 1.41
CA TYR A 48 9.56 0.02 1.31
C TYR A 48 10.07 0.43 2.70
N GLU A 49 11.30 0.01 3.03
CA GLU A 49 11.94 0.27 4.34
C GLU A 49 12.19 1.76 4.59
N ASP A 50 12.33 2.54 3.53
CA ASP A 50 12.49 4.00 3.56
C ASP A 50 11.15 4.75 3.60
N CYS A 51 10.05 4.06 3.91
CA CYS A 51 8.70 4.63 4.02
C CYS A 51 8.06 4.24 5.36
N ASP A 52 7.41 5.21 6.01
CA ASP A 52 6.70 5.05 7.28
C ASP A 52 5.17 4.89 7.12
N GLY A 53 4.67 4.77 5.88
CA GLY A 53 3.24 4.65 5.60
C GLY A 53 2.61 3.37 6.20
N ASP A 54 1.42 3.51 6.78
CA ASP A 54 0.60 2.45 7.31
C ASP A 54 -0.12 1.72 6.15
N ALA A 55 0.10 0.42 5.97
CA ALA A 55 -0.49 -0.30 4.85
C ALA A 55 -2.01 -0.47 4.97
N VAL A 56 -2.59 -0.36 6.16
CA VAL A 56 -4.04 -0.42 6.38
C VAL A 56 -4.69 0.87 5.88
N ILE A 57 -4.14 2.03 6.26
CA ILE A 57 -4.78 3.34 6.02
C ILE A 57 -4.20 4.06 4.80
N ASP A 58 -2.88 3.98 4.60
CA ASP A 58 -2.16 4.75 3.59
C ASP A 58 -1.94 3.99 2.29
N ALA A 59 -2.24 2.68 2.23
CA ALA A 59 -2.17 1.93 0.99
C ALA A 59 -3.52 1.93 0.26
N TRP A 60 -3.53 2.24 -1.02
CA TRP A 60 -4.72 2.25 -1.87
C TRP A 60 -4.58 1.17 -2.94
N GLU A 61 -5.70 0.66 -3.44
CA GLU A 61 -5.70 -0.34 -4.51
C GLU A 61 -5.10 0.25 -5.80
N TRP A 62 -4.15 -0.47 -6.39
CA TRP A 62 -3.44 0.01 -7.57
C TRP A 62 -4.37 0.24 -8.76
N GLU A 63 -5.43 -0.56 -8.93
CA GLU A 63 -6.42 -0.36 -9.99
C GLU A 63 -7.10 1.01 -9.93
N LYS A 64 -7.40 1.52 -8.74
CA LYS A 64 -8.01 2.85 -8.58
C LYS A 64 -7.03 3.95 -8.98
N ILE A 65 -5.78 3.83 -8.57
CA ILE A 65 -4.71 4.78 -8.88
C ILE A 65 -4.39 4.76 -10.38
N ARG A 66 -4.25 3.58 -10.97
CA ARG A 66 -3.89 3.46 -12.39
C ARG A 66 -5.01 3.92 -13.31
N ASP A 67 -6.27 3.62 -12.98
CA ASP A 67 -7.41 4.00 -13.82
C ASP A 67 -7.63 5.51 -13.79
N ALA A 68 -7.36 6.15 -12.64
CA ALA A 68 -7.43 7.61 -12.50
C ALA A 68 -6.32 8.36 -13.26
N ASN A 69 -5.12 7.78 -13.39
CA ASN A 69 -3.94 8.48 -13.96
C ASN A 69 -3.46 7.91 -15.31
N GLY A 70 -4.04 6.82 -15.81
CA GLY A 70 -3.58 6.14 -17.02
C GLY A 70 -2.24 5.40 -16.84
N TYR A 71 -1.97 4.87 -15.64
CA TYR A 71 -0.76 4.08 -15.35
C TYR A 71 -0.84 2.64 -15.88
N PRO A 72 0.30 1.93 -16.04
CA PRO A 72 0.31 0.56 -16.52
C PRO A 72 -0.45 -0.40 -15.61
N GLU A 73 -0.96 -1.49 -16.20
CA GLU A 73 -1.67 -2.56 -15.48
C GLU A 73 -0.82 -3.16 -14.35
N ILE A 74 0.45 -3.42 -14.65
CA ILE A 74 1.45 -3.94 -13.71
C ILE A 74 2.40 -2.79 -13.35
N PRO A 75 2.51 -2.42 -12.06
CA PRO A 75 3.43 -1.38 -11.65
C PRO A 75 4.88 -1.88 -11.68
N GLU A 76 5.80 -0.98 -11.97
CA GLU A 76 7.24 -1.21 -11.88
C GLU A 76 7.67 -1.08 -10.42
N LYS A 77 8.36 -2.11 -9.91
CA LYS A 77 8.86 -2.12 -8.53
C LYS A 77 9.81 -0.95 -8.29
N GLY A 78 9.55 -0.20 -7.22
CA GLY A 78 10.34 0.97 -6.82
C GLY A 78 10.06 2.25 -7.60
N LYS A 79 9.20 2.21 -8.63
CA LYS A 79 8.82 3.41 -9.38
C LYS A 79 7.79 4.23 -8.60
N VAL A 80 7.97 5.55 -8.63
CA VAL A 80 7.05 6.53 -8.05
C VAL A 80 5.97 6.85 -9.08
N TYR A 81 4.73 6.84 -8.63
CA TYR A 81 3.50 7.09 -9.39
C TYR A 81 2.73 8.23 -8.72
N PRO A 82 3.04 9.49 -9.05
CA PRO A 82 2.44 10.65 -8.40
C PRO A 82 0.93 10.66 -8.57
N GLN A 83 0.17 10.90 -7.50
CA GLN A 83 -1.31 11.00 -7.59
C GLN A 83 -1.77 12.46 -7.70
N TYR A 84 -1.00 13.39 -7.14
CA TYR A 84 -1.19 14.82 -7.29
C TYR A 84 -0.14 15.31 -8.28
N GLY A 85 -0.58 15.76 -9.46
CA GLY A 85 0.34 16.34 -10.45
C GLY A 85 1.18 17.47 -9.84
N GLU A 86 2.38 17.68 -10.40
CA GLU A 86 3.26 18.81 -10.06
C GLU A 86 2.59 20.18 -10.26
#